data_AF-A0A2S9GNY4-F1
#
_entry.id   AF-A0A2S9GNY4-F1
#
_cell.length_a   1.000
_cell.length_b   1.000
_cell.length_c   1.000
_cell.angle_alpha   90.00
_cell.angle_beta   90.00
_cell.angle_gamma   90.00
#
_symmetry.space_group_name_H-M   'P 1'
#
loop_
_entity.id
_entity.type
_entity.pdbx_description
1 polymer ?
#
loop_
_entity_poly.entity_id
_entity_poly.type
_entity_poly.pdbx_seq_one_letter_code
_entity_poly.pdbx_strand_id
1 'polypeptide(L)' 'QVTAPWTEPDDWQQGGPAVFNREGSVYVSDPAAKQIHLVDLQSGEVTASGSLEQAPNELSGTAGHEH' A
#
# COMPACT_ATOMS: atom_id res chain seq x y z
N GLN A 1 -5.25 4.71 10.58
CA GLN A 1 -3.78 4.84 10.39
C GLN A 1 -3.32 3.60 9.63
N VAL A 2 -2.51 3.78 8.57
CA VAL A 2 -2.08 2.70 7.66
C VAL A 2 -0.65 2.23 7.90
N THR A 3 0.23 3.11 8.39
CA THR A 3 1.61 2.77 8.75
C THR A 3 2.02 3.57 9.97
N ALA A 4 3.09 3.15 10.63
CA ALA A 4 3.83 4.05 11.52
C ALA A 4 4.50 5.18 10.70
N PRO A 5 4.78 6.35 11.29
CA PRO A 5 5.60 7.36 10.62
C PRO A 5 6.89 6.75 10.07
N TRP A 6 7.20 7.04 8.81
CA TRP A 6 8.35 6.48 8.11
C TRP A 6 9.24 7.62 7.61
N THR A 7 10.54 7.37 7.62
CA THR A 7 11.56 8.23 7.02
C THR A 7 12.49 7.36 6.18
N GLU A 8 13.03 7.91 5.11
CA GLU A 8 13.98 7.20 4.25
C GLU A 8 15.19 6.73 5.07
N PRO A 9 15.54 5.42 5.00
CA PRO A 9 16.72 4.89 5.67
C PRO A 9 18.00 5.23 4.92
N ASP A 10 19.15 5.21 5.63
CA ASP A 10 20.47 5.44 5.03
C ASP A 10 20.79 4.44 3.90
N ASP A 11 20.37 3.19 4.08
CA ASP A 11 20.36 2.18 3.02
C ASP A 11 19.04 2.29 2.24
N TRP A 12 19.03 3.20 1.28
CA TRP A 12 17.85 3.56 0.47
C TRP A 12 17.21 2.37 -0.28
N GLN A 13 17.92 1.24 -0.42
CA GLN A 13 17.37 0.02 -1.03
C GLN A 13 16.44 -0.76 -0.09
N GLN A 14 16.39 -0.41 1.19
CA GLN A 14 15.41 -0.99 2.11
C GLN A 14 14.01 -0.53 1.76
N GLY A 15 13.08 -1.49 1.75
CA GLY A 15 11.71 -1.23 1.33
C GLY A 15 10.97 -0.25 2.24
N GLY A 16 10.23 0.66 1.62
CA GLY A 16 9.38 1.65 2.29
C GLY A 16 7.90 1.47 1.93
N PRO A 17 6.99 2.19 2.61
CA PRO A 17 5.60 2.28 2.19
C PRO A 17 5.50 2.80 0.75
N ALA A 18 4.66 2.16 -0.04
CA ALA A 18 4.31 2.55 -1.40
C ALA A 18 2.80 2.68 -1.53
N VAL A 19 2.36 3.45 -2.53
CA VAL A 19 0.95 3.69 -2.82
C VAL A 19 0.62 3.38 -4.28
N PHE A 20 -0.55 2.81 -4.51
CA PHE A 20 -1.11 2.61 -5.85
C PHE A 20 -2.59 2.97 -5.84
N ASN A 21 -3.05 3.83 -6.75
CA ASN A 21 -4.45 4.26 -6.81
C ASN A 21 -5.21 3.58 -7.96
N ARG A 22 -6.48 3.23 -7.71
CA ARG A 22 -7.40 2.69 -8.72
C ARG A 22 -8.85 2.94 -8.35
N GLU A 23 -9.64 3.47 -9.30
CA GLU A 23 -11.11 3.56 -9.22
C GLU A 23 -11.61 4.06 -7.84
N GLY A 24 -11.06 5.18 -7.35
CA GLY A 24 -11.48 5.78 -6.07
C GLY A 24 -10.91 5.11 -4.82
N SER A 25 -10.02 4.13 -4.96
CA SER A 25 -9.29 3.51 -3.84
C SER A 25 -7.80 3.74 -3.93
N VAL A 26 -7.12 3.75 -2.79
CA VAL A 26 -5.66 3.79 -2.65
C VAL A 26 -5.22 2.54 -1.90
N TYR A 27 -4.36 1.74 -2.53
CA TYR A 27 -3.63 0.66 -1.90
C TYR A 27 -2.38 1.24 -1.24
N VAL A 28 -2.15 0.92 0.03
CA VAL A 28 -0.96 1.34 0.79
C VAL A 28 -0.26 0.10 1.32
N SER A 29 1.03 -0.06 1.05
CA SER A 29 1.85 -1.11 1.68
C SER A 29 2.29 -0.70 3.10
N ASP A 30 2.19 -1.64 4.04
CA ASP A 30 2.84 -1.58 5.35
C ASP A 30 3.90 -2.69 5.43
N PRO A 31 5.17 -2.38 5.10
CA PRO A 31 6.27 -3.35 5.15
C PRO A 31 6.51 -3.89 6.58
N ALA A 32 6.32 -3.05 7.60
CA ALA A 32 6.60 -3.41 8.99
C ALA A 32 5.57 -4.40 9.54
N ALA A 33 4.29 -4.21 9.19
CA ALA A 33 3.21 -5.11 9.58
C ALA A 33 3.03 -6.31 8.62
N LYS A 34 3.71 -6.31 7.46
CA LYS A 34 3.44 -7.23 6.34
C LYS A 34 1.99 -7.18 5.89
N GLN A 35 1.48 -5.97 5.66
CA GLN A 35 0.09 -5.75 5.30
C GLN A 35 -0.06 -4.87 4.06
N ILE A 36 -1.21 -5.00 3.41
CA ILE A 36 -1.70 -4.02 2.45
C ILE A 36 -3.04 -3.47 2.94
N HIS A 37 -3.20 -2.16 2.86
CA HIS A 37 -4.43 -1.46 3.25
C HIS A 37 -5.11 -0.90 2.01
N LEU A 38 -6.43 -1.02 1.95
CA LEU A 38 -7.27 -0.32 1.01
C LEU A 38 -7.86 0.90 1.70
N VAL A 39 -7.66 2.07 1.11
CA VAL A 39 -8.15 3.35 1.61
C VAL A 39 -9.14 3.90 0.60
N ASP A 40 -10.32 4.31 1.05
CA ASP A 40 -11.23 5.10 0.23
C ASP A 40 -10.62 6.47 -0.02
N LEU A 41 -10.48 6.87 -1.29
CA LEU A 41 -9.78 8.10 -1.66
C LEU A 41 -10.53 9.35 -1.21
N GLN A 42 -11.86 9.30 -1.07
CA GLN A 42 -12.68 10.46 -0.76
C GLN A 42 -12.74 10.73 0.75
N SER A 43 -12.93 9.68 1.56
CA SER A 43 -13.03 9.79 3.02
C SER A 43 -11.66 9.69 3.71
N GLY A 44 -10.68 9.06 3.06
CA GLY A 44 -9.40 8.71 3.67
C GLY A 44 -9.48 7.56 4.67
N GLU A 45 -10.61 6.86 4.74
CA GLU A 45 -10.80 5.73 5.65
C GLU A 45 -10.23 4.42 5.10
N VAL A 46 -9.66 3.60 5.98
CA VAL A 46 -9.26 2.23 5.64
C VAL A 46 -10.51 1.37 5.54
N THR A 47 -10.81 0.87 4.34
CA THR A 47 -11.98 0.03 4.06
C THR A 47 -11.66 -1.46 4.15
N ALA A 48 -10.40 -1.85 3.94
CA ALA A 48 -9.94 -3.22 4.09
C ALA A 48 -8.44 -3.30 4.42
N SER A 49 -8.03 -4.42 5.02
CA SER A 49 -6.62 -4.76 5.26
C SER A 49 -6.40 -6.25 5.00
N GLY A 50 -5.25 -6.59 4.42
CA GLY A 50 -4.84 -7.98 4.19
C GLY A 50 -3.41 -8.21 4.62
N SER A 51 -3.13 -9.38 5.19
CA SER A 51 -1.77 -9.80 5.54
C SER A 51 -1.08 -10.49 4.37
N LEU A 52 0.23 -10.31 4.28
CA LEU A 52 1.10 -10.91 3.28
C LEU A 52 2.16 -11.78 3.97
N GLU A 53 2.63 -12.82 3.29
CA GLU A 53 3.68 -13.70 3.83
C GLU A 53 5.01 -12.96 3.99
N GLN A 54 5.27 -12.00 3.09
CA GLN A 54 6.47 -11.19 3.02
C GLN A 54 6.14 -9.71 3.15
N ALA A 55 7.14 -8.91 3.55
CA ALA A 55 7.00 -7.47 3.59
C ALA A 55 6.76 -6.94 2.17
N PRO A 56 5.65 -6.22 1.91
CA PRO A 56 5.48 -5.53 0.64
C PRO A 56 6.47 -4.38 0.51
N ASN A 57 6.87 -4.07 -0.71
CA ASN A 57 7.68 -2.89 -1.04
C ASN A 57 6.97 -2.07 -2.12
N GLU A 58 7.20 -2.39 -3.39
CA GLU A 58 6.59 -1.72 -4.54
C GLU A 58 5.19 -2.28 -4.85
N LEU A 59 4.28 -1.38 -5.25
CA LEU A 59 2.92 -1.73 -5.66
C LEU A 59 2.67 -1.26 -7.10
N SER A 60 2.04 -2.12 -7.88
CA SER A 60 1.52 -1.80 -9.21
C SER A 60 0.29 -2.65 -9.50
N GLY A 61 -0.45 -2.32 -10.55
CA GLY A 61 -1.65 -3.05 -10.94
C GLY A 61 -1.98 -2.87 -12.42
N THR A 62 -2.69 -3.84 -12.98
CA THR A 62 -3.15 -3.81 -14.36
C THR A 62 -4.65 -3.51 -14.44
N ALA A 63 -5.08 -2.81 -15.48
CA ALA A 63 -6.49 -2.70 -15.84
C ALA A 63 -6.85 -3.83 -16.82
N GLY A 64 -7.83 -4.66 -16.45
CA GLY A 64 -8.48 -5.54 -17.41
C GLY A 64 -9.47 -4.71 -18.22
N HIS A 65 -9.49 -4.88 -19.54
CA HIS A 65 -10.57 -4.37 -20.39
C HIS A 65 -11.50 -5.54 -20.68
N GLU A 66 -12.79 -5.38 -20.43
CA GLU A 66 -13.78 -6.34 -20.93
C GLU A 66 -13.83 -6.23 -22.46
N HIS A 67 -13.74 -7.37 -23.15
CA HIS A 67 -13.85 -7.50 -24.59
C HIS A 67 -15.31 -7.73 -25.01
#